data_AF-A0A1X9NB72-F1
#
_entry.id   AF-A0A1X9NB72-F1
#
_cell.length_a   1.000
_cell.length_b   1.000
_cell.length_c   1.000
_cell.angle_alpha   90.00
_cell.angle_beta   90.00
_cell.angle_gamma   90.00
#
_symmetry.space_group_name_H-M   'P 1'
#
loop_
_entity.id
_entity.type
_entity.pdbx_description
1 polymer ?
#
loop_
_entity_poly.entity_id
_entity_poly.type
_entity_poly.pdbx_seq_one_letter_code
_entity_poly.pdbx_strand_id
1 'polypeptide(L)'
;MGNDFAGGSPWQGVIRMVAIHSRSLTQEQIIQNYDIGVGQKYFLMFSVSDLLPSEEACNGADDTDYCYIVFQVSQFDSSSYLFTEPRFVNINPEQPDAEINFDLKGIYLGLNGQLARTGQGFVNLSALISGNSFTIEGEPLQSSGSIVPLENGPENDVFFLAFEEINGNVDTAADPATDTTFTPIYRNGDFTQIGLRTFDEVNQSYSWITGVPIDSPAVSAATGKTVSETYTTVRRSLASVPDFQTFMASHQMAVMQLAAAYCDALVEDSSLSNALFNDGTAFDTSVAIESVADASWSNRFIYPLIDRAYATTLQSQPSRPDDGDDADSFKDRDDLHNVLLDLITSNIDDAASEDVPDGKADGLKFCSTSPCPAGRTAEVAKAVCTAVLSSAPAVIK
;
A
#
# COMPACT_ATOMS: atom_id res chain seq x y z
N MET A 1 -6.70 -23.38 27.06
CA MET A 1 -6.02 -23.44 25.74
C MET A 1 -6.03 -22.03 25.18
N GLY A 2 -4.88 -21.49 24.78
CA GLY A 2 -4.73 -20.07 24.39
C GLY A 2 -3.61 -19.37 25.18
N ASN A 3 -3.54 -18.05 25.06
CA ASN A 3 -2.51 -17.23 25.71
C ASN A 3 -2.53 -17.38 27.23
N ASP A 4 -1.34 -17.34 27.82
CA ASP A 4 -1.19 -17.16 29.25
C ASP A 4 -1.67 -15.76 29.68
N PHE A 5 -2.12 -15.65 30.93
CA PHE A 5 -2.59 -14.37 31.47
C PHE A 5 -1.49 -13.29 31.50
N ALA A 6 -0.22 -13.72 31.55
CA ALA A 6 0.94 -12.82 31.56
C ALA A 6 1.39 -12.40 30.14
N GLY A 7 0.78 -12.93 29.08
CA GLY A 7 1.15 -12.64 27.69
C GLY A 7 2.58 -13.05 27.31
N GLY A 8 3.26 -13.85 28.13
CA GLY A 8 4.63 -14.30 27.91
C GLY A 8 4.73 -15.42 26.86
N SER A 9 3.61 -16.02 26.48
CA SER A 9 3.55 -17.04 25.43
C SER A 9 2.24 -16.91 24.64
N PRO A 10 2.17 -15.95 23.71
CA PRO A 10 1.02 -15.82 22.85
C PRO A 10 0.93 -17.02 21.91
N TRP A 11 -0.15 -17.78 22.03
CA TRP A 11 -0.51 -18.84 21.13
C TRP A 11 -1.05 -18.23 19.83
N GLN A 12 -0.45 -18.61 18.70
CA GLN A 12 -0.87 -18.21 17.37
C GLN A 12 -1.20 -19.45 16.56
N GLY A 13 -2.47 -19.58 16.16
CA GLY A 13 -2.95 -20.72 15.37
C GLY A 13 -4.48 -20.79 15.40
N VAL A 14 -5.02 -21.91 14.90
CA VAL A 14 -6.45 -22.24 15.01
C VAL A 14 -6.58 -23.60 15.69
N ILE A 15 -7.40 -23.69 16.74
CA ILE A 15 -7.73 -24.96 17.39
C ILE A 15 -8.96 -25.53 16.69
N ARG A 16 -8.84 -26.75 16.15
CA ARG A 16 -9.95 -27.45 15.51
C ARG A 16 -10.23 -28.77 16.20
N MET A 17 -11.52 -29.11 16.30
CA MET A 17 -12.00 -30.42 16.75
C MET A 17 -11.44 -30.85 18.12
N VAL A 18 -11.29 -29.90 19.05
CA VAL A 18 -10.86 -30.22 20.42
C VAL A 18 -11.98 -30.89 21.20
N ALA A 19 -11.68 -32.09 21.71
CA ALA A 19 -12.50 -32.80 22.66
C ALA A 19 -11.73 -32.95 23.99
N ILE A 20 -12.40 -32.66 25.09
CA ILE A 20 -11.88 -32.89 26.44
C ILE A 20 -12.63 -34.08 27.03
N HIS A 21 -11.89 -35.15 27.31
CA HIS A 21 -12.46 -36.37 27.89
C HIS A 21 -12.23 -36.39 29.41
N SER A 22 -13.27 -36.75 30.16
CA SER A 22 -13.20 -36.95 31.62
C SER A 22 -12.57 -38.29 32.03
N ARG A 23 -12.09 -39.07 31.06
CA ARG A 23 -11.44 -40.37 31.24
C ARG A 23 -10.30 -40.53 30.23
N SER A 24 -9.31 -41.35 30.59
CA SER A 24 -8.27 -41.77 29.65
C SER A 24 -8.91 -42.61 28.54
N LEU A 25 -8.64 -42.24 27.29
CA LEU A 25 -9.03 -43.03 26.12
C LEU A 25 -8.09 -44.24 25.99
N THR A 26 -8.62 -45.37 25.54
CA THR A 26 -7.77 -46.51 25.14
C THR A 26 -7.13 -46.24 23.77
N GLN A 27 -6.06 -46.96 23.44
CA GLN A 27 -5.35 -46.80 22.16
C GLN A 27 -6.30 -47.01 20.96
N GLU A 28 -7.21 -47.97 21.05
CA GLU A 28 -8.19 -48.30 20.02
C GLU A 28 -9.20 -47.15 19.83
N GLN A 29 -9.61 -46.49 20.92
CA GLN A 29 -10.52 -45.35 20.86
C GLN A 29 -9.86 -44.10 20.28
N ILE A 30 -8.56 -43.93 20.50
CA ILE A 30 -7.77 -42.85 19.89
C ILE A 30 -7.69 -43.07 18.37
N ILE A 31 -7.38 -44.30 17.95
CA ILE A 31 -7.34 -44.67 16.52
C ILE A 31 -8.71 -44.48 15.88
N GLN A 32 -9.79 -44.96 16.51
CA GLN A 32 -11.15 -44.76 16.03
C GLN A 32 -11.50 -43.28 15.86
N ASN A 33 -11.17 -42.43 16.84
CA ASN A 33 -11.44 -40.99 16.75
C ASN A 33 -10.62 -40.31 15.64
N TYR A 34 -9.40 -40.79 15.38
CA TYR A 34 -8.56 -40.32 14.29
C TYR A 34 -9.14 -40.72 12.91
N ASP A 35 -9.59 -41.98 12.78
CA ASP A 35 -10.10 -42.54 11.53
C ASP A 35 -11.44 -41.93 11.07
N ILE A 36 -12.19 -41.28 11.97
CA ILE A 36 -13.43 -40.53 11.66
C ILE A 36 -13.17 -39.29 10.77
N GLY A 37 -11.90 -38.95 10.52
CA GLY A 37 -11.53 -38.02 9.45
C GLY A 37 -11.06 -36.65 9.93
N VAL A 38 -10.59 -36.54 11.17
CA VAL A 38 -10.16 -35.28 11.76
C VAL A 38 -8.76 -34.93 11.27
N GLY A 39 -8.67 -34.08 10.24
CA GLY A 39 -7.38 -33.70 9.66
C GLY A 39 -6.78 -34.75 8.72
N GLN A 40 -7.62 -35.48 7.97
CA GLN A 40 -7.15 -36.41 6.95
C GLN A 40 -6.22 -35.71 5.96
N LYS A 41 -5.02 -36.28 5.85
CA LYS A 41 -4.05 -35.98 4.81
C LYS A 41 -4.30 -36.98 3.68
N TYR A 42 -4.60 -36.47 2.50
CA TYR A 42 -4.74 -37.24 1.28
C TYR A 42 -3.43 -37.17 0.50
N PHE A 43 -3.14 -38.22 -0.26
CA PHE A 43 -2.07 -38.18 -1.25
C PHE A 43 -2.72 -38.10 -2.62
N LEU A 44 -2.50 -37.01 -3.34
CA LEU A 44 -2.90 -36.87 -4.74
C LEU A 44 -1.70 -37.21 -5.61
N MET A 45 -1.91 -38.11 -6.56
CA MET A 45 -0.88 -38.56 -7.51
C MET A 45 -1.25 -38.06 -8.90
N PHE A 46 -0.37 -37.27 -9.49
CA PHE A 46 -0.53 -36.73 -10.84
C PHE A 46 0.43 -37.47 -11.77
N SER A 47 -0.12 -38.15 -12.77
CA SER A 47 0.70 -38.85 -13.76
C SER A 47 1.52 -37.85 -14.57
N VAL A 48 2.79 -38.19 -14.82
CA VAL A 48 3.69 -37.45 -15.70
C VAL A 48 4.32 -38.34 -16.78
N SER A 49 3.89 -39.60 -16.88
CA SER A 49 4.49 -40.59 -17.79
C SER A 49 4.41 -40.17 -19.26
N ASP A 50 3.28 -39.59 -19.67
CA ASP A 50 3.06 -39.02 -21.01
C ASP A 50 4.08 -37.93 -21.39
N LEU A 51 4.60 -37.21 -20.39
CA LEU A 51 5.58 -36.14 -20.57
C LEU A 51 7.02 -36.66 -20.58
N LEU A 52 7.21 -37.95 -20.28
CA LEU A 52 8.49 -38.65 -20.21
C LEU A 52 8.57 -39.80 -21.23
N PRO A 53 8.36 -39.56 -22.54
CA PRO A 53 8.33 -40.63 -23.55
C PRO A 53 9.69 -41.30 -23.77
N SER A 54 10.78 -40.65 -23.36
CA SER A 54 12.15 -41.21 -23.40
C SER A 54 12.42 -42.17 -22.25
N GLU A 55 11.58 -42.19 -21.22
CA GLU A 55 11.75 -43.01 -20.02
C GLU A 55 10.86 -44.25 -20.12
N GLU A 56 11.41 -45.35 -20.62
CA GLU A 56 10.66 -46.62 -20.81
C GLU A 56 10.06 -47.13 -19.49
N ALA A 57 10.72 -46.87 -18.36
CA ALA A 57 10.23 -47.27 -17.04
C ALA A 57 8.95 -46.55 -16.60
N CYS A 58 8.65 -45.39 -17.19
CA CYS A 58 7.45 -44.63 -16.87
C CYS A 58 6.19 -45.13 -17.58
N ASN A 59 6.33 -45.86 -18.70
CA ASN A 59 5.23 -46.20 -19.60
C ASN A 59 5.13 -47.72 -19.80
N GLY A 60 4.02 -48.32 -19.35
CA GLY A 60 3.76 -49.76 -19.52
C GLY A 60 3.25 -50.16 -20.91
N ALA A 61 3.28 -51.46 -21.20
CA ALA A 61 2.84 -52.02 -22.49
C ALA A 61 1.33 -51.82 -22.80
N ASP A 62 0.51 -51.57 -21.76
CA ASP A 62 -0.94 -51.40 -21.84
C ASP A 62 -1.39 -49.95 -21.50
N ASP A 63 -0.60 -48.93 -21.89
CA ASP A 63 -0.92 -47.51 -21.62
C ASP A 63 -1.04 -47.22 -20.11
N THR A 64 -0.23 -47.94 -19.31
CA THR A 64 -0.21 -47.84 -17.86
C THR A 64 0.86 -46.85 -17.43
N ASP A 65 0.46 -45.86 -16.67
CA ASP A 65 1.34 -44.86 -16.08
C ASP A 65 2.05 -45.40 -14.84
N TYR A 66 3.36 -45.18 -14.75
CA TYR A 66 4.15 -45.55 -13.58
C TYR A 66 4.88 -44.38 -12.92
N CYS A 67 4.97 -43.22 -13.57
CA CYS A 67 5.67 -42.06 -13.03
C CYS A 67 4.70 -40.97 -12.59
N TYR A 68 4.83 -40.56 -11.32
CA TYR A 68 3.90 -39.62 -10.69
C TYR A 68 4.61 -38.53 -9.91
N ILE A 69 4.00 -37.34 -9.89
CA ILE A 69 4.26 -36.32 -8.87
C ILE A 69 3.17 -36.43 -7.81
N VAL A 70 3.60 -36.66 -6.57
CA VAL A 70 2.71 -36.87 -5.44
C VAL A 70 2.72 -35.66 -4.53
N PHE A 71 1.54 -35.19 -4.16
CA PHE A 71 1.35 -34.15 -3.15
C PHE A 71 0.64 -34.70 -1.93
N GLN A 72 1.07 -34.24 -0.76
CA GLN A 72 0.26 -34.34 0.45
C GLN A 72 -0.72 -33.18 0.49
N VAL A 73 -2.01 -33.48 0.53
CA VAL A 73 -3.11 -32.51 0.50
C VAL A 73 -3.96 -32.63 1.75
N SER A 74 -4.30 -31.51 2.36
CA SER A 74 -5.22 -31.46 3.50
C SER A 74 -6.12 -30.23 3.41
N GLN A 75 -7.29 -30.28 4.03
CA GLN A 75 -8.15 -29.09 4.10
C GLN A 75 -7.54 -28.07 5.06
N PHE A 76 -7.14 -26.90 4.55
CA PHE A 76 -6.54 -25.83 5.34
C PHE A 76 -7.60 -25.06 6.11
N ASP A 77 -8.70 -24.68 5.46
CA ASP A 77 -9.89 -24.08 6.07
C ASP A 77 -11.18 -24.45 5.31
N SER A 78 -12.31 -23.85 5.67
CA SER A 78 -13.60 -24.11 5.00
C SER A 78 -13.64 -23.72 3.53
N SER A 79 -12.60 -23.07 3.01
CA SER A 79 -12.52 -22.48 1.68
C SER A 79 -11.19 -22.76 0.97
N SER A 80 -10.33 -23.63 1.50
CA SER A 80 -9.01 -23.87 0.90
C SER A 80 -8.37 -25.22 1.27
N TYR A 81 -7.50 -25.68 0.38
CA TYR A 81 -6.64 -26.84 0.53
C TYR A 81 -5.19 -26.40 0.73
N LEU A 82 -4.45 -27.14 1.54
CA LEU A 82 -3.01 -27.03 1.69
C LEU A 82 -2.36 -28.20 0.93
N PHE A 83 -1.58 -27.86 -0.09
CA PHE A 83 -0.69 -28.77 -0.83
C PHE A 83 0.72 -28.65 -0.28
N THR A 84 1.34 -29.78 0.04
CA THR A 84 2.66 -29.83 0.68
C THR A 84 3.47 -31.02 0.17
N GLU A 85 4.78 -30.94 0.34
CA GLU A 85 5.73 -32.04 0.09
C GLU A 85 5.57 -32.69 -1.31
N PRO A 86 5.66 -31.91 -2.40
CA PRO A 86 5.77 -32.51 -3.73
C PRO A 86 6.95 -33.47 -3.80
N ARG A 87 6.73 -34.67 -4.31
CA ARG A 87 7.77 -35.67 -4.55
C ARG A 87 7.54 -36.43 -5.85
N PHE A 88 8.63 -36.83 -6.49
CA PHE A 88 8.58 -37.72 -7.65
C PHE A 88 8.65 -39.18 -7.21
N VAL A 89 7.83 -40.03 -7.83
CA VAL A 89 7.73 -41.46 -7.51
C VAL A 89 7.61 -42.28 -8.81
N ASN A 90 8.35 -43.39 -8.87
CA ASN A 90 8.17 -44.47 -9.85
C ASN A 90 7.51 -45.67 -9.15
N ILE A 91 6.35 -46.10 -9.64
CA ILE A 91 5.62 -47.27 -9.10
C ILE A 91 5.68 -48.50 -10.02
N ASN A 92 6.58 -48.52 -11.01
CA ASN A 92 6.74 -49.65 -11.92
C ASN A 92 7.25 -50.90 -11.17
N PRO A 93 6.45 -51.99 -11.10
CA PRO A 93 6.86 -53.21 -10.39
C PRO A 93 7.89 -54.04 -11.17
N GLU A 94 7.99 -53.86 -12.49
CA GLU A 94 8.91 -54.60 -13.35
C GLU A 94 10.30 -53.94 -13.41
N GLN A 95 10.34 -52.61 -13.22
CA GLN A 95 11.56 -51.82 -13.23
C GLN A 95 11.62 -50.81 -12.06
N PRO A 96 11.64 -51.29 -10.80
CA PRO A 96 11.62 -50.42 -9.62
C PRO A 96 12.92 -49.61 -9.47
N ASP A 97 14.04 -50.14 -9.96
CA ASP A 97 15.38 -49.52 -9.88
C ASP A 97 15.83 -48.95 -11.25
N ALA A 98 14.87 -48.57 -12.10
CA ALA A 98 15.20 -47.94 -13.37
C ALA A 98 15.91 -46.60 -13.15
N GLU A 99 16.97 -46.37 -13.92
CA GLU A 99 17.60 -45.05 -13.98
C GLU A 99 16.70 -44.11 -14.77
N ILE A 100 16.22 -43.05 -14.13
CA ILE A 100 15.35 -42.03 -14.72
C ILE A 100 16.07 -40.69 -14.62
N ASN A 101 16.10 -39.93 -15.72
CA ASN A 101 16.79 -38.64 -15.76
C ASN A 101 16.04 -37.58 -16.57
N PHE A 102 15.52 -36.56 -15.89
CA PHE A 102 14.90 -35.42 -16.55
C PHE A 102 14.98 -34.14 -15.73
N ASP A 103 14.94 -33.01 -16.44
CA ASP A 103 14.81 -31.68 -15.84
C ASP A 103 13.33 -31.35 -15.56
N LEU A 104 13.06 -30.77 -14.38
CA LEU A 104 11.75 -30.29 -13.97
C LEU A 104 11.85 -28.85 -13.45
N LYS A 105 11.09 -27.94 -14.07
CA LYS A 105 11.00 -26.53 -13.64
C LYS A 105 9.54 -26.09 -13.56
N GLY A 106 9.27 -25.33 -12.51
CA GLY A 106 8.02 -24.62 -12.25
C GLY A 106 6.78 -25.51 -12.27
N ILE A 107 6.21 -25.81 -11.11
CA ILE A 107 4.93 -26.52 -11.03
C ILE A 107 3.80 -25.52 -10.75
N TYR A 108 2.79 -25.51 -11.61
CA TYR A 108 1.56 -24.76 -11.46
C TYR A 108 0.42 -25.70 -11.08
N LEU A 109 -0.30 -25.35 -10.03
CA LEU A 109 -1.51 -26.05 -9.63
C LEU A 109 -2.72 -25.46 -10.36
N GLY A 110 -3.56 -26.34 -10.90
CA GLY A 110 -4.82 -26.01 -11.52
C GLY A 110 -5.99 -26.70 -10.84
N LEU A 111 -7.15 -26.09 -10.94
CA LEU A 111 -8.42 -26.54 -10.37
C LEU A 111 -9.53 -26.33 -11.40
N ASN A 112 -10.37 -27.34 -11.58
CA ASN A 112 -11.58 -27.28 -12.43
C ASN A 112 -11.31 -26.77 -13.87
N GLY A 113 -10.16 -27.15 -14.44
CA GLY A 113 -9.77 -26.80 -15.80
C GLY A 113 -9.16 -25.40 -15.97
N GLN A 114 -8.89 -24.67 -14.88
CA GLN A 114 -8.16 -23.40 -14.90
C GLN A 114 -6.98 -23.43 -13.95
N LEU A 115 -5.90 -22.70 -14.28
CA LEU A 115 -4.79 -22.51 -13.35
C LEU A 115 -5.26 -21.72 -12.12
N ALA A 116 -4.82 -22.15 -10.94
CA ALA A 116 -5.12 -21.44 -9.71
C ALA A 116 -4.49 -20.03 -9.77
N ARG A 117 -5.32 -19.00 -9.58
CA ARG A 117 -4.88 -17.59 -9.63
C ARG A 117 -4.00 -17.19 -8.44
N THR A 118 -4.10 -17.94 -7.36
CA THR A 118 -3.41 -17.70 -6.09
C THR A 118 -2.93 -19.04 -5.55
N GLY A 119 -1.86 -19.00 -4.74
CA GLY A 119 -1.32 -20.24 -4.18
C GLY A 119 -0.51 -21.04 -5.18
N GLN A 120 0.44 -20.37 -5.85
CA GLN A 120 1.39 -20.98 -6.75
C GLN A 120 2.78 -21.03 -6.08
N GLY A 121 2.89 -21.78 -4.98
CA GLY A 121 4.12 -21.89 -4.18
C GLY A 121 5.24 -22.72 -4.82
N PHE A 122 4.98 -23.40 -5.94
CA PHE A 122 5.90 -24.34 -6.59
C PHE A 122 6.45 -23.83 -7.93
N VAL A 123 6.18 -22.57 -8.30
CA VAL A 123 6.60 -21.99 -9.59
C VAL A 123 8.11 -21.77 -9.70
N ASN A 124 8.79 -21.54 -8.56
CA ASN A 124 10.25 -21.36 -8.55
C ASN A 124 11.00 -22.68 -8.38
N LEU A 125 10.29 -23.81 -8.45
CA LEU A 125 10.89 -25.14 -8.33
C LEU A 125 11.80 -25.38 -9.53
N SER A 126 13.04 -25.81 -9.28
CA SER A 126 13.99 -26.20 -10.31
C SER A 126 14.77 -27.38 -9.77
N ALA A 127 14.50 -28.56 -10.33
CA ALA A 127 15.05 -29.82 -9.88
C ALA A 127 15.54 -30.64 -11.08
N LEU A 128 16.72 -31.22 -10.93
CA LEU A 128 17.21 -32.29 -11.81
C LEU A 128 16.85 -33.62 -11.13
N ILE A 129 15.93 -34.37 -11.72
CA ILE A 129 15.57 -35.70 -11.25
C ILE A 129 16.53 -36.67 -11.91
N SER A 130 17.42 -37.26 -11.14
CA SER A 130 18.42 -38.20 -11.64
C SER A 130 18.71 -39.26 -10.60
N GLY A 131 18.53 -40.53 -10.97
CA GLY A 131 18.81 -41.64 -10.08
C GLY A 131 17.96 -42.86 -10.39
N ASN A 132 17.98 -43.82 -9.47
CA ASN A 132 17.28 -45.09 -9.61
C ASN A 132 16.51 -45.50 -8.35
N SER A 133 16.37 -44.59 -7.39
CA SER A 133 15.77 -44.86 -6.07
C SER A 133 14.48 -44.08 -5.86
N PHE A 134 13.58 -44.08 -6.86
CA PHE A 134 12.31 -43.36 -6.83
C PHE A 134 11.18 -44.21 -6.26
N THR A 135 11.35 -44.71 -5.03
CA THR A 135 10.36 -45.54 -4.34
C THR A 135 9.13 -44.74 -3.89
N ILE A 136 8.13 -45.38 -3.27
CA ILE A 136 6.91 -44.72 -2.77
C ILE A 136 7.16 -43.62 -1.71
N GLU A 137 8.33 -43.64 -1.06
CA GLU A 137 8.76 -42.56 -0.17
C GLU A 137 9.27 -41.32 -0.94
N GLY A 138 9.69 -41.52 -2.20
CA GLY A 138 9.98 -40.53 -3.24
C GLY A 138 11.17 -39.63 -2.97
N GLU A 139 11.64 -38.94 -4.01
CA GLU A 139 12.59 -37.83 -3.87
C GLU A 139 11.81 -36.53 -3.63
N PRO A 140 12.01 -35.83 -2.50
CA PRO A 140 11.30 -34.60 -2.21
C PRO A 140 11.77 -33.47 -3.14
N LEU A 141 10.83 -32.87 -3.87
CA LEU A 141 11.13 -31.79 -4.80
C LEU A 141 11.24 -30.44 -4.09
N GLN A 142 10.39 -30.20 -3.08
CA GLN A 142 10.37 -28.96 -2.31
C GLN A 142 9.70 -29.18 -0.95
N SER A 143 10.15 -28.46 0.10
CA SER A 143 9.57 -28.54 1.45
C SER A 143 8.47 -27.50 1.72
N SER A 144 8.36 -26.46 0.88
CA SER A 144 7.35 -25.41 1.05
C SER A 144 5.97 -25.89 0.62
N GLY A 145 4.93 -25.39 1.27
CA GLY A 145 3.54 -25.68 0.89
C GLY A 145 2.90 -24.56 0.07
N SER A 146 1.73 -24.85 -0.49
CA SER A 146 0.89 -23.91 -1.22
C SER A 146 -0.58 -24.04 -0.84
N ILE A 147 -1.30 -22.93 -0.78
CA ILE A 147 -2.73 -22.90 -0.42
C ILE A 147 -3.56 -22.61 -1.65
N VAL A 148 -4.41 -23.57 -2.06
CA VAL A 148 -5.28 -23.47 -3.24
C VAL A 148 -6.74 -23.32 -2.77
N PRO A 149 -7.56 -22.47 -3.42
CA PRO A 149 -8.97 -22.32 -3.05
C PRO A 149 -9.75 -23.63 -3.23
N LEU A 150 -10.80 -23.77 -2.42
CA LEU A 150 -11.86 -24.78 -2.56
C LEU A 150 -13.05 -24.12 -3.29
N GLU A 151 -13.53 -24.74 -4.37
CA GLU A 151 -14.63 -24.19 -5.18
C GLU A 151 -15.90 -25.02 -5.08
N ASN A 152 -15.92 -26.21 -5.68
CA ASN A 152 -17.09 -27.07 -5.80
C ASN A 152 -17.17 -28.11 -4.66
N GLY A 153 -16.17 -28.11 -3.79
CA GLY A 153 -16.06 -28.98 -2.63
C GLY A 153 -15.20 -30.23 -2.89
N PRO A 154 -14.77 -30.93 -1.82
CA PRO A 154 -13.73 -31.96 -1.91
C PRO A 154 -14.10 -33.17 -2.78
N GLU A 155 -15.38 -33.43 -2.98
CA GLU A 155 -15.85 -34.54 -3.83
C GLU A 155 -15.94 -34.16 -5.33
N ASN A 156 -15.98 -32.86 -5.65
CA ASN A 156 -16.22 -32.37 -7.01
C ASN A 156 -15.03 -31.59 -7.60
N ASP A 157 -14.12 -31.08 -6.76
CA ASP A 157 -12.95 -30.34 -7.21
C ASP A 157 -11.95 -31.29 -7.90
N VAL A 158 -11.61 -30.96 -9.15
CA VAL A 158 -10.62 -31.71 -9.94
C VAL A 158 -9.35 -30.89 -10.06
N PHE A 159 -8.21 -31.48 -9.70
CA PHE A 159 -6.91 -30.84 -9.77
C PHE A 159 -6.13 -31.30 -11.00
N PHE A 160 -5.26 -30.43 -11.50
CA PHE A 160 -4.26 -30.80 -12.50
C PHE A 160 -2.95 -30.03 -12.26
N LEU A 161 -1.86 -30.50 -12.86
CA LEU A 161 -0.57 -29.82 -12.86
C LEU A 161 -0.29 -29.25 -14.25
N ALA A 162 0.34 -28.09 -14.30
CA ALA A 162 1.04 -27.59 -15.47
C ALA A 162 2.49 -27.31 -15.10
N PHE A 163 3.38 -27.32 -16.10
CA PHE A 163 4.82 -27.21 -15.90
C PHE A 163 5.37 -26.07 -16.74
N GLU A 164 6.34 -25.34 -16.21
CA GLU A 164 7.14 -24.41 -17.02
C GLU A 164 8.01 -25.20 -17.99
N GLU A 165 8.71 -26.20 -17.48
CA GLU A 165 9.50 -27.13 -18.27
C GLU A 165 9.50 -28.53 -17.63
N ILE A 166 9.31 -29.56 -18.44
CA ILE A 166 9.54 -30.95 -18.03
C ILE A 166 10.14 -31.76 -19.18
N ASN A 167 11.33 -32.33 -18.95
CA ASN A 167 12.06 -33.15 -19.93
C ASN A 167 12.20 -32.48 -21.32
N GLY A 168 12.52 -31.19 -21.33
CA GLY A 168 12.64 -30.38 -22.55
C GLY A 168 11.32 -29.96 -23.20
N ASN A 169 10.16 -30.40 -22.67
CA ASN A 169 8.85 -29.84 -23.04
C ASN A 169 8.66 -28.53 -22.27
N VAL A 170 8.64 -27.41 -23.00
CA VAL A 170 8.44 -26.08 -22.41
C VAL A 170 7.02 -25.60 -22.70
N ASP A 171 6.31 -25.14 -21.68
CA ASP A 171 5.02 -24.47 -21.89
C ASP A 171 5.23 -22.99 -22.19
N THR A 172 5.01 -22.59 -23.45
CA THR A 172 5.08 -21.19 -23.89
C THR A 172 3.99 -20.29 -23.26
N ALA A 173 2.99 -20.87 -22.58
CA ALA A 173 1.93 -20.15 -21.87
C ALA A 173 2.14 -20.11 -20.34
N ALA A 174 3.13 -20.84 -19.80
CA ALA A 174 3.45 -20.89 -18.37
C ALA A 174 4.59 -19.96 -17.93
N ASP A 175 5.17 -19.17 -18.83
CA ASP A 175 5.62 -17.85 -18.41
C ASP A 175 4.31 -17.09 -18.19
N PRO A 176 3.89 -16.77 -16.95
CA PRO A 176 2.84 -15.79 -16.76
C PRO A 176 3.46 -14.51 -17.27
N ALA A 177 3.36 -14.29 -18.61
CA ALA A 177 4.19 -13.37 -19.37
C ALA A 177 4.53 -12.27 -18.42
N THR A 178 5.78 -12.25 -17.90
CA THR A 178 6.15 -11.17 -17.01
C THR A 178 5.91 -9.97 -17.88
N ASP A 179 4.79 -9.31 -17.61
CA ASP A 179 4.34 -8.19 -18.40
C ASP A 179 5.25 -7.10 -17.91
N THR A 180 6.49 -7.14 -18.42
CA THR A 180 7.53 -6.14 -18.21
C THR A 180 6.98 -4.78 -18.66
N THR A 181 5.94 -4.80 -19.48
CA THR A 181 5.01 -3.71 -19.69
C THR A 181 3.79 -3.84 -18.79
N PHE A 182 3.88 -3.50 -17.49
CA PHE A 182 2.67 -3.16 -16.74
C PHE A 182 1.87 -2.15 -17.57
N THR A 183 0.85 -2.63 -18.24
CA THR A 183 -0.06 -1.81 -19.02
C THR A 183 -1.31 -1.81 -18.17
N PRO A 184 -1.59 -0.72 -17.43
CA PRO A 184 -2.71 -0.71 -16.50
C PRO A 184 -3.99 -1.07 -17.26
N ILE A 185 -4.50 -2.29 -17.03
CA ILE A 185 -5.80 -2.71 -17.56
C ILE A 185 -6.83 -2.04 -16.66
N TYR A 186 -7.27 -0.86 -17.08
CA TYR A 186 -8.35 -0.11 -16.47
C TYR A 186 -9.63 -0.94 -16.56
N ARG A 187 -9.92 -1.72 -15.51
CA ARG A 187 -11.02 -2.71 -15.54
C ARG A 187 -12.41 -2.07 -15.66
N ASN A 188 -12.54 -0.73 -15.55
CA ASN A 188 -13.82 -0.03 -15.69
C ASN A 188 -13.61 1.42 -16.20
N GLY A 189 -13.62 1.65 -17.52
CA GLY A 189 -13.77 2.99 -18.12
C GLY A 189 -12.64 4.00 -17.86
N ASP A 190 -12.80 5.20 -18.41
CA ASP A 190 -11.89 6.33 -18.23
C ASP A 190 -11.67 6.62 -16.74
N PHE A 191 -10.46 6.35 -16.23
CA PHE A 191 -10.07 6.83 -14.91
C PHE A 191 -9.66 8.29 -15.00
N THR A 192 -9.92 9.05 -13.94
CA THR A 192 -9.47 10.43 -13.84
C THR A 192 -7.94 10.44 -13.86
N GLN A 193 -7.33 11.12 -14.83
CA GLN A 193 -5.87 11.31 -14.89
C GLN A 193 -5.33 12.13 -13.71
N ILE A 194 -6.24 12.76 -12.95
CA ILE A 194 -5.98 13.59 -11.78
C ILE A 194 -6.59 12.87 -10.58
N GLY A 195 -5.75 12.43 -9.65
CA GLY A 195 -6.16 11.78 -8.41
C GLY A 195 -6.22 12.76 -7.24
N LEU A 196 -6.80 12.32 -6.13
CA LEU A 196 -6.71 13.04 -4.86
C LEU A 196 -5.76 12.34 -3.92
N ARG A 197 -4.94 13.10 -3.21
CA ARG A 197 -4.12 12.56 -2.11
C ARG A 197 -5.03 12.07 -1.00
N THR A 198 -4.75 10.88 -0.49
CA THR A 198 -5.33 10.41 0.76
C THR A 198 -4.89 11.29 1.93
N PHE A 199 -5.63 11.35 3.02
CA PHE A 199 -5.24 12.18 4.16
C PHE A 199 -3.94 11.73 4.81
N ASP A 200 -3.57 10.47 4.65
CA ASP A 200 -2.29 9.93 5.12
C ASP A 200 -1.15 10.55 4.30
N GLU A 201 -1.31 10.63 2.96
CA GLU A 201 -0.39 11.32 2.06
C GLU A 201 -0.36 12.84 2.32
N VAL A 202 -1.51 13.48 2.57
CA VAL A 202 -1.59 14.91 2.94
C VAL A 202 -0.86 15.18 4.25
N ASN A 203 -1.10 14.35 5.28
CA ASN A 203 -0.45 14.48 6.59
C ASN A 203 1.08 14.35 6.49
N GLN A 204 1.55 13.39 5.70
CA GLN A 204 2.98 13.25 5.44
C GLN A 204 3.55 14.43 4.65
N SER A 205 2.81 14.95 3.66
CA SER A 205 3.21 16.12 2.87
C SER A 205 3.37 17.35 3.76
N TYR A 206 2.41 17.60 4.66
CA TYR A 206 2.50 18.72 5.59
C TYR A 206 3.65 18.61 6.58
N SER A 207 3.90 17.40 7.09
CA SER A 207 5.06 17.16 7.94
C SER A 207 6.37 17.43 7.19
N TRP A 208 6.47 17.06 5.92
CA TRP A 208 7.64 17.34 5.09
C TRP A 208 7.81 18.83 4.75
N ILE A 209 6.72 19.51 4.36
CA ILE A 209 6.75 20.94 3.99
C ILE A 209 7.09 21.81 5.21
N THR A 210 6.49 21.52 6.36
CA THR A 210 6.69 22.34 7.57
C THR A 210 7.86 21.90 8.43
N GLY A 211 8.31 20.65 8.31
CA GLY A 211 9.29 20.03 9.22
C GLY A 211 8.70 19.65 10.59
N VAL A 212 7.42 19.92 10.83
CA VAL A 212 6.73 19.55 12.08
C VAL A 212 6.47 18.03 12.08
N PRO A 213 6.84 17.29 13.13
CA PRO A 213 6.53 15.87 13.24
C PRO A 213 5.03 15.59 13.23
N ILE A 214 4.61 14.48 12.62
CA ILE A 214 3.20 14.05 12.56
C ILE A 214 2.56 13.82 13.95
N ASP A 215 3.38 13.61 14.97
CA ASP A 215 3.03 13.40 16.38
C ASP A 215 3.40 14.61 17.25
N SER A 216 3.56 15.79 16.65
CA SER A 216 3.90 17.02 17.36
C SER A 216 2.96 17.26 18.56
N PRO A 217 3.52 17.49 19.77
CA PRO A 217 2.72 17.77 20.96
C PRO A 217 2.22 19.22 21.02
N ALA A 218 2.56 20.05 20.04
CA ALA A 218 2.12 21.45 19.98
C ALA A 218 0.60 21.52 19.75
N VAL A 219 -0.09 22.24 20.63
CA VAL A 219 -1.53 22.49 20.52
C VAL A 219 -1.74 23.72 19.66
N SER A 220 -2.47 23.55 18.56
CA SER A 220 -2.85 24.64 17.67
C SER A 220 -3.90 25.52 18.32
N ALA A 221 -3.70 26.84 18.27
CA ALA A 221 -4.67 27.81 18.76
C ALA A 221 -5.92 27.87 17.87
N ALA A 222 -5.77 27.61 16.56
CA ALA A 222 -6.88 27.58 15.62
C ALA A 222 -7.81 26.37 15.82
N THR A 223 -7.26 25.21 16.19
CA THR A 223 -8.04 23.96 16.31
C THR A 223 -8.28 23.51 17.75
N GLY A 224 -7.51 24.03 18.72
CA GLY A 224 -7.50 23.60 20.11
C GLY A 224 -6.97 22.18 20.32
N LYS A 225 -6.28 21.60 19.32
CA LYS A 225 -5.82 20.21 19.27
C LYS A 225 -4.38 20.12 18.80
N THR A 226 -3.72 19.01 19.13
CA THR A 226 -2.43 18.65 18.51
C THR A 226 -2.59 18.21 17.06
N VAL A 227 -1.49 18.15 16.31
CA VAL A 227 -1.48 17.64 14.92
C VAL A 227 -2.10 16.25 14.84
N SER A 228 -1.71 15.33 15.74
CA SER A 228 -2.20 13.95 15.77
C SER A 228 -3.70 13.85 16.07
N GLU A 229 -4.21 14.66 17.00
CA GLU A 229 -5.63 14.70 17.35
C GLU A 229 -6.49 15.32 16.25
N THR A 230 -5.99 16.39 15.61
CA THR A 230 -6.62 17.01 14.45
C THR A 230 -6.68 16.01 13.31
N TYR A 231 -5.56 15.37 12.95
CA TYR A 231 -5.49 14.33 11.94
C TYR A 231 -6.48 13.18 12.23
N THR A 232 -6.52 12.65 13.45
CA THR A 232 -7.46 11.59 13.82
C THR A 232 -8.93 12.02 13.71
N THR A 233 -9.22 13.30 13.99
CA THR A 233 -10.57 13.86 13.83
C THR A 233 -10.95 13.94 12.36
N VAL A 234 -10.09 14.54 11.53
CA VAL A 234 -10.37 14.77 10.11
C VAL A 234 -10.30 13.49 9.28
N ARG A 235 -9.49 12.51 9.68
CA ARG A 235 -9.41 11.20 9.01
C ARG A 235 -10.75 10.46 9.00
N ARG A 236 -11.61 10.71 10.01
CA ARG A 236 -12.95 10.11 10.08
C ARG A 236 -13.92 10.69 9.05
N SER A 237 -13.63 11.85 8.45
CA SER A 237 -14.52 12.50 7.49
C SER A 237 -14.30 12.08 6.04
N LEU A 238 -13.56 11.00 5.75
CA LEU A 238 -13.07 10.69 4.40
C LEU A 238 -13.40 9.31 3.84
N ALA A 239 -13.45 9.27 2.51
CA ALA A 239 -13.32 8.09 1.69
C ALA A 239 -11.87 7.57 1.72
N SER A 240 -11.71 6.24 1.84
CA SER A 240 -10.41 5.55 1.91
C SER A 240 -9.72 5.40 0.54
N VAL A 241 -10.25 6.04 -0.51
CA VAL A 241 -9.84 5.81 -1.90
C VAL A 241 -9.48 7.14 -2.56
N PRO A 242 -8.32 7.24 -3.26
CA PRO A 242 -7.85 8.46 -3.92
C PRO A 242 -8.57 8.74 -5.26
N ASP A 243 -9.90 8.81 -5.25
CA ASP A 243 -10.73 9.02 -6.44
C ASP A 243 -11.37 10.42 -6.43
N PHE A 244 -11.24 11.18 -7.52
CA PHE A 244 -11.83 12.52 -7.67
C PHE A 244 -13.35 12.53 -7.46
N GLN A 245 -14.05 11.46 -7.85
CA GLN A 245 -15.51 11.36 -7.67
C GLN A 245 -15.94 11.31 -6.19
N THR A 246 -14.99 11.06 -5.28
CA THR A 246 -15.23 11.05 -3.83
C THR A 246 -14.97 12.40 -3.17
N PHE A 247 -14.57 13.42 -3.93
CA PHE A 247 -14.33 14.76 -3.40
C PHE A 247 -15.61 15.39 -2.85
N MET A 248 -15.55 15.86 -1.61
CA MET A 248 -16.63 16.62 -0.99
C MET A 248 -16.06 17.90 -0.38
N ALA A 249 -16.87 18.96 -0.30
CA ALA A 249 -16.48 20.22 0.34
C ALA A 249 -16.05 20.03 1.82
N SER A 250 -16.57 19.01 2.49
CA SER A 250 -16.12 18.61 3.85
C SER A 250 -14.63 18.25 3.90
N HIS A 251 -14.08 17.68 2.82
CA HIS A 251 -12.66 17.34 2.74
C HIS A 251 -11.79 18.60 2.69
N GLN A 252 -12.23 19.68 2.03
CA GLN A 252 -11.50 20.95 1.99
C GLN A 252 -11.38 21.58 3.38
N MET A 253 -12.47 21.55 4.16
CA MET A 253 -12.43 22.03 5.54
C MET A 253 -11.54 21.16 6.44
N ALA A 254 -11.57 19.85 6.24
CA ALA A 254 -10.71 18.90 6.95
C ALA A 254 -9.22 19.11 6.64
N VAL A 255 -8.87 19.34 5.37
CA VAL A 255 -7.51 19.71 4.94
C VAL A 255 -7.10 21.05 5.56
N MET A 256 -7.96 22.05 5.55
CA MET A 256 -7.70 23.36 6.15
C MET A 256 -7.45 23.28 7.67
N GLN A 257 -8.25 22.49 8.40
CA GLN A 257 -8.04 22.28 9.85
C GLN A 257 -6.69 21.62 10.13
N LEU A 258 -6.30 20.64 9.31
CA LEU A 258 -5.00 19.99 9.45
C LEU A 258 -3.86 20.96 9.12
N ALA A 259 -3.98 21.72 8.03
CA ALA A 259 -3.03 22.76 7.64
C ALA A 259 -2.83 23.80 8.76
N ALA A 260 -3.92 24.28 9.35
CA ALA A 260 -3.87 25.21 10.48
C ALA A 260 -3.11 24.63 11.68
N ALA A 261 -3.30 23.34 11.98
CA ALA A 261 -2.57 22.69 13.07
C ALA A 261 -1.06 22.62 12.82
N TYR A 262 -0.65 22.31 11.59
CA TYR A 262 0.76 22.30 11.18
C TYR A 262 1.38 23.70 11.17
N CYS A 263 0.68 24.69 10.61
CA CYS A 263 1.16 26.06 10.54
C CYS A 263 1.27 26.72 11.91
N ASP A 264 0.34 26.44 12.83
CA ASP A 264 0.45 26.88 14.21
C ASP A 264 1.69 26.31 14.88
N ALA A 265 1.90 24.99 14.78
CA ALA A 265 3.06 24.31 15.37
C ALA A 265 4.39 24.82 14.78
N LEU A 266 4.43 25.11 13.48
CA LEU A 266 5.57 25.68 12.79
C LEU A 266 5.91 27.09 13.27
N VAL A 267 4.92 27.97 13.39
CA VAL A 267 5.13 29.39 13.73
C VAL A 267 5.46 29.58 15.21
N GLU A 268 4.91 28.73 16.09
CA GLU A 268 5.19 28.77 17.54
C GLU A 268 6.56 28.15 17.90
N ASP A 269 7.10 27.26 17.06
CA ASP A 269 8.42 26.69 17.26
C ASP A 269 9.49 27.53 16.55
N SER A 270 10.22 28.33 17.34
CA SER A 270 11.33 29.15 16.83
C SER A 270 12.42 28.34 16.10
N SER A 271 12.62 27.05 16.42
CA SER A 271 13.62 26.23 15.75
C SER A 271 13.16 25.78 14.36
N LEU A 272 11.89 25.37 14.25
CA LEU A 272 11.28 24.94 12.99
C LEU A 272 11.05 26.12 12.04
N SER A 273 10.47 27.21 12.55
CA SER A 273 10.32 28.46 11.77
C SER A 273 11.67 28.96 11.27
N ASN A 274 12.71 28.96 12.11
CA ASN A 274 14.06 29.34 11.66
C ASN A 274 14.61 28.36 10.60
N ALA A 275 14.40 27.06 10.75
CA ALA A 275 14.84 26.07 9.75
C ALA A 275 14.06 26.15 8.43
N LEU A 276 12.84 26.67 8.46
CA LEU A 276 12.00 26.87 7.28
C LEU A 276 12.33 28.17 6.55
N PHE A 277 12.45 29.27 7.30
CA PHE A 277 12.50 30.64 6.77
C PHE A 277 13.92 31.24 6.68
N ASN A 278 14.95 30.62 7.28
CA ASN A 278 16.26 31.26 7.44
C ASN A 278 17.39 30.64 6.59
N ASP A 279 17.29 30.71 5.27
CA ASP A 279 18.50 30.61 4.41
C ASP A 279 19.37 31.90 4.48
N GLY A 280 19.55 32.45 5.69
CA GLY A 280 20.50 33.54 5.97
C GLY A 280 19.95 34.84 6.57
N THR A 281 18.63 35.08 6.64
CA THR A 281 18.06 36.24 7.38
C THR A 281 16.73 35.91 8.05
N ALA A 282 16.65 36.05 9.38
CA ALA A 282 15.48 35.65 10.15
C ALA A 282 14.19 36.40 9.77
N PHE A 283 13.08 35.66 9.63
CA PHE A 283 11.72 36.23 9.72
C PHE A 283 11.26 36.16 11.18
N ASP A 284 11.30 37.28 11.88
CA ASP A 284 10.93 37.37 13.29
C ASP A 284 9.42 37.62 13.43
N THR A 285 8.69 36.62 13.93
CA THR A 285 7.23 36.70 14.14
C THR A 285 6.85 37.45 15.43
N SER A 286 7.83 37.80 16.27
CA SER A 286 7.62 38.49 17.55
C SER A 286 7.56 40.02 17.44
N VAL A 287 8.01 40.58 16.31
CA VAL A 287 7.99 42.04 16.09
C VAL A 287 6.58 42.55 15.80
N ALA A 288 6.37 43.84 16.04
CA ALA A 288 5.13 44.52 15.66
C ALA A 288 4.93 44.47 14.14
N ILE A 289 3.72 44.16 13.69
CA ILE A 289 3.44 43.88 12.27
C ILE A 289 3.71 45.09 11.38
N GLU A 290 3.52 46.29 11.92
CA GLU A 290 3.77 47.57 11.25
C GLU A 290 5.26 47.81 10.98
N SER A 291 6.15 47.09 11.67
CA SER A 291 7.60 47.16 11.45
C SER A 291 8.11 46.19 10.37
N VAL A 292 7.26 45.27 9.92
CA VAL A 292 7.61 44.29 8.89
C VAL A 292 7.38 44.90 7.51
N ALA A 293 8.48 45.18 6.81
CA ALA A 293 8.42 45.68 5.43
C ALA A 293 7.87 44.61 4.48
N ASP A 294 7.13 45.03 3.44
CA ASP A 294 6.56 44.13 2.43
C ASP A 294 7.64 43.23 1.79
N ALA A 295 8.84 43.76 1.53
CA ALA A 295 9.97 42.96 1.03
C ALA A 295 10.44 41.85 1.98
N SER A 296 10.19 41.97 3.29
CA SER A 296 10.48 40.91 4.27
C SER A 296 9.43 39.80 4.20
N TRP A 297 8.15 40.14 4.01
CA TRP A 297 7.09 39.16 3.74
C TRP A 297 7.40 38.35 2.48
N SER A 298 7.74 39.03 1.38
CA SER A 298 8.11 38.39 0.13
C SER A 298 9.30 37.43 0.27
N ASN A 299 10.46 37.97 0.63
CA ASN A 299 11.73 37.25 0.51
C ASN A 299 11.99 36.25 1.64
N ARG A 300 11.44 36.48 2.83
CA ARG A 300 11.74 35.67 4.01
C ARG A 300 10.60 34.76 4.45
N PHE A 301 9.39 34.97 3.95
CA PHE A 301 8.23 34.18 4.36
C PHE A 301 7.54 33.50 3.18
N ILE A 302 7.06 34.28 2.20
CA ILE A 302 6.25 33.76 1.09
C ILE A 302 7.06 32.86 0.16
N TYR A 303 8.20 33.32 -0.36
CA TYR A 303 9.00 32.51 -1.29
C TYR A 303 9.51 31.19 -0.68
N PRO A 304 10.10 31.16 0.54
CA PRO A 304 10.52 29.90 1.16
C PRO A 304 9.37 28.89 1.37
N LEU A 305 8.18 29.39 1.68
CA LEU A 305 6.99 28.56 1.86
C LEU A 305 6.50 27.96 0.54
N ILE A 306 6.43 28.77 -0.53
CA ILE A 306 6.05 28.30 -1.88
C ILE A 306 7.09 27.28 -2.37
N ASP A 307 8.39 27.57 -2.25
CA ASP A 307 9.44 26.70 -2.76
C ASP A 307 9.43 25.31 -2.10
N ARG A 308 9.16 25.24 -0.78
CA ARG A 308 8.94 23.96 -0.10
C ARG A 308 7.62 23.29 -0.49
N ALA A 309 6.53 24.03 -0.61
CA ALA A 309 5.23 23.46 -0.98
C ALA A 309 5.24 22.82 -2.38
N TYR A 310 5.92 23.44 -3.34
CA TYR A 310 6.01 22.98 -4.73
C TYR A 310 7.22 22.05 -5.01
N ALA A 311 8.08 21.81 -4.03
CA ALA A 311 9.26 20.95 -4.15
C ALA A 311 10.05 21.22 -5.45
N THR A 312 10.38 22.49 -5.71
CA THR A 312 10.90 23.05 -6.98
C THR A 312 12.26 22.47 -7.45
N THR A 313 12.79 21.46 -6.77
CA THR A 313 14.07 20.79 -7.04
C THR A 313 13.92 19.35 -7.57
N LEU A 314 12.70 18.88 -7.85
CA LEU A 314 12.46 17.52 -8.36
C LEU A 314 12.86 17.38 -9.84
N GLN A 315 13.60 16.32 -10.17
CA GLN A 315 14.12 16.04 -11.52
C GLN A 315 13.04 15.74 -12.58
N SER A 316 11.82 15.40 -12.15
CA SER A 316 10.66 15.24 -13.01
C SER A 316 9.46 15.94 -12.38
N GLN A 317 9.22 17.18 -12.79
CA GLN A 317 7.94 17.84 -12.60
C GLN A 317 7.18 17.81 -13.93
N PRO A 318 5.84 17.64 -13.92
CA PRO A 318 5.06 17.81 -15.14
C PRO A 318 5.34 19.21 -15.70
N SER A 319 5.85 19.30 -16.92
CA SER A 319 5.85 20.56 -17.65
C SER A 319 4.40 20.91 -17.92
N ARG A 320 3.88 21.95 -17.26
CA ARG A 320 2.57 22.50 -17.60
C ARG A 320 2.66 23.02 -19.04
N PRO A 321 1.74 22.63 -19.95
CA PRO A 321 1.75 23.16 -21.31
C PRO A 321 1.63 24.68 -21.23
N ASP A 322 2.48 25.41 -21.95
CA ASP A 322 2.23 26.82 -22.27
C ASP A 322 0.82 26.88 -22.86
N ASP A 323 -0.10 27.54 -22.16
CA ASP A 323 -1.47 27.79 -22.59
C ASP A 323 -1.56 28.82 -23.73
N GLY A 324 -0.41 29.29 -24.23
CA GLY A 324 -0.31 30.05 -25.48
C GLY A 324 -0.82 31.49 -25.40
N ASP A 325 -1.25 31.93 -24.23
CA ASP A 325 -1.54 33.33 -23.93
C ASP A 325 -0.35 33.96 -23.21
N ASP A 326 0.55 34.61 -23.97
CA ASP A 326 1.62 35.47 -23.42
C ASP A 326 1.06 36.65 -22.56
N ALA A 327 -0.26 36.83 -22.54
CA ALA A 327 -0.99 37.81 -21.75
C ALA A 327 -1.49 37.26 -20.40
N ASP A 328 -1.71 35.95 -20.29
CA ASP A 328 -1.84 35.23 -19.01
C ASP A 328 -0.43 34.76 -18.64
N SER A 329 0.43 35.70 -18.25
CA SER A 329 1.77 35.38 -17.79
C SER A 329 1.70 34.69 -16.42
N PHE A 330 1.24 33.45 -16.36
CA PHE A 330 1.42 32.63 -15.16
C PHE A 330 2.88 32.23 -15.04
N LYS A 331 3.70 33.15 -14.54
CA LYS A 331 4.94 32.78 -13.85
C LYS A 331 4.50 32.23 -12.50
N ASP A 332 3.91 31.02 -12.47
CA ASP A 332 3.12 30.42 -11.38
C ASP A 332 3.59 30.72 -9.94
N ARG A 333 4.91 30.84 -9.70
CA ARG A 333 5.50 31.21 -8.41
C ARG A 333 5.31 32.69 -8.04
N ASP A 334 5.53 33.60 -8.99
CA ASP A 334 5.47 35.05 -8.76
C ASP A 334 4.01 35.54 -8.68
N ASP A 335 3.07 34.90 -9.38
CA ASP A 335 1.63 35.23 -9.28
C ASP A 335 1.03 34.76 -7.96
N LEU A 336 1.34 33.53 -7.53
CA LEU A 336 0.97 33.07 -6.20
C LEU A 336 1.60 33.97 -5.12
N HIS A 337 2.86 34.36 -5.30
CA HIS A 337 3.50 35.33 -4.43
C HIS A 337 2.73 36.66 -4.39
N ASN A 338 2.34 37.21 -5.55
CA ASN A 338 1.62 38.48 -5.62
C ASN A 338 0.24 38.39 -4.94
N VAL A 339 -0.49 37.29 -5.13
CA VAL A 339 -1.77 37.05 -4.44
C VAL A 339 -1.59 36.96 -2.93
N LEU A 340 -0.56 36.27 -2.45
CA LEU A 340 -0.28 36.17 -1.01
C LEU A 340 0.22 37.49 -0.42
N LEU A 341 1.03 38.25 -1.16
CA LEU A 341 1.49 39.56 -0.74
C LEU A 341 0.33 40.56 -0.69
N ASP A 342 -0.57 40.51 -1.66
CA ASP A 342 -1.79 41.33 -1.69
C ASP A 342 -2.71 40.98 -0.51
N LEU A 343 -2.94 39.68 -0.23
CA LEU A 343 -3.70 39.23 0.95
C LEU A 343 -3.13 39.79 2.27
N ILE A 344 -1.81 39.95 2.37
CA ILE A 344 -1.17 40.52 3.56
C ILE A 344 -1.28 42.05 3.57
N THR A 345 -1.01 42.68 2.42
CA THR A 345 -0.62 44.09 2.36
C THR A 345 -1.65 45.02 1.74
N SER A 346 -2.70 44.49 1.13
CA SER A 346 -3.73 45.26 0.42
C SER A 346 -4.29 46.35 1.32
N ASN A 347 -4.09 47.59 0.89
CA ASN A 347 -4.64 48.78 1.54
C ASN A 347 -5.96 49.21 0.90
N ILE A 348 -6.48 48.39 0.01
CA ILE A 348 -7.71 48.63 -0.71
C ILE A 348 -8.88 48.26 0.23
N ASP A 349 -9.90 49.09 0.21
CA ASP A 349 -11.23 48.87 0.82
C ASP A 349 -12.18 48.51 -0.33
N ASP A 350 -11.77 47.54 -1.15
CA ASP A 350 -12.52 47.12 -2.33
C ASP A 350 -13.38 45.93 -1.92
N ALA A 351 -14.51 46.33 -1.36
CA ALA A 351 -15.81 45.70 -1.38
C ALA A 351 -16.13 44.98 -2.73
N ALA A 352 -15.47 43.87 -3.04
CA ALA A 352 -15.96 42.94 -4.06
C ALA A 352 -17.18 42.14 -3.55
N SER A 353 -17.39 42.10 -2.21
CA SER A 353 -18.48 41.37 -1.56
C SER A 353 -19.31 42.17 -0.55
N GLU A 354 -18.99 43.44 -0.30
CA GLU A 354 -19.78 44.31 0.58
C GLU A 354 -20.41 45.44 -0.26
N ASP A 355 -21.72 45.68 -0.16
CA ASP A 355 -22.38 46.75 -0.92
C ASP A 355 -21.96 48.18 -0.45
N VAL A 356 -21.12 48.30 0.59
CA VAL A 356 -20.66 49.56 1.18
C VAL A 356 -19.22 49.40 1.71
N PRO A 357 -18.23 50.19 1.24
CA PRO A 357 -16.88 50.24 1.82
C PRO A 357 -16.94 50.59 3.32
N ASP A 358 -16.29 49.80 4.16
CA ASP A 358 -16.39 49.92 5.63
C ASP A 358 -15.33 50.87 6.24
N GLY A 359 -14.46 51.42 5.38
CA GLY A 359 -13.40 52.33 5.72
C GLY A 359 -12.15 51.64 6.27
N LYS A 360 -12.04 50.31 6.15
CA LYS A 360 -10.88 49.54 6.61
C LYS A 360 -10.15 48.92 5.41
N ALA A 361 -8.85 48.78 5.56
CA ALA A 361 -8.03 48.05 4.60
C ALA A 361 -8.23 46.53 4.78
N ASP A 362 -8.38 45.82 3.66
CA ASP A 362 -8.66 44.38 3.64
C ASP A 362 -7.45 43.49 3.99
N GLY A 363 -6.23 44.02 3.83
CA GLY A 363 -5.00 43.27 4.07
C GLY A 363 -4.86 42.79 5.51
N LEU A 364 -4.42 41.54 5.70
CA LEU A 364 -4.26 40.91 7.02
C LEU A 364 -3.33 41.69 7.97
N LYS A 365 -2.40 42.51 7.42
CA LYS A 365 -1.50 43.34 8.23
C LYS A 365 -2.21 44.45 9.00
N PHE A 366 -3.40 44.84 8.59
CA PHE A 366 -4.18 45.90 9.22
C PHE A 366 -5.05 45.35 10.36
N CYS A 367 -5.28 46.19 11.37
CA CYS A 367 -6.09 45.88 12.55
C CYS A 367 -7.09 46.98 12.81
N SER A 368 -8.16 46.68 13.57
CA SER A 368 -9.13 47.68 14.01
C SER A 368 -8.58 48.66 15.06
N THR A 369 -7.41 48.37 15.65
CA THR A 369 -6.71 49.21 16.61
C THR A 369 -5.34 49.62 16.07
N SER A 370 -4.89 50.83 16.40
CA SER A 370 -3.53 51.31 16.08
C SER A 370 -2.82 51.71 17.39
N PRO A 371 -1.72 51.05 17.78
CA PRO A 371 -1.07 49.92 17.10
C PRO A 371 -1.89 48.61 17.17
N CYS A 372 -1.53 47.65 16.32
CA CYS A 372 -2.04 46.29 16.33
C CYS A 372 -1.71 45.57 17.65
N PRO A 373 -2.52 44.59 18.08
CA PRO A 373 -2.21 43.75 19.22
C PRO A 373 -0.87 43.00 19.05
N ALA A 374 -0.20 42.73 20.17
CA ALA A 374 1.00 41.90 20.17
C ALA A 374 0.71 40.50 19.61
N GLY A 375 1.65 39.93 18.85
CA GLY A 375 1.48 38.62 18.20
C GLY A 375 0.78 38.65 16.85
N ARG A 376 0.33 39.82 16.36
CA ARG A 376 -0.33 39.93 15.05
C ARG A 376 0.50 39.40 13.89
N THR A 377 1.81 39.64 13.89
CA THR A 377 2.73 39.10 12.86
C THR A 377 2.69 37.58 12.80
N ALA A 378 2.66 36.91 13.95
CA ALA A 378 2.52 35.46 14.03
C ALA A 378 1.14 34.97 13.53
N GLU A 379 0.06 35.67 13.86
CA GLU A 379 -1.29 35.35 13.35
C GLU A 379 -1.36 35.43 11.82
N VAL A 380 -0.81 36.50 11.24
CA VAL A 380 -0.78 36.66 9.77
C VAL A 380 0.09 35.59 9.12
N ALA A 381 1.25 35.28 9.70
CA ALA A 381 2.10 34.18 9.24
C ALA A 381 1.35 32.83 9.25
N LYS A 382 0.63 32.51 10.33
CA LYS A 382 -0.20 31.30 10.44
C LYS A 382 -1.29 31.24 9.38
N ALA A 383 -1.99 32.35 9.15
CA ALA A 383 -3.06 32.44 8.16
C ALA A 383 -2.54 32.23 6.74
N VAL A 384 -1.45 32.91 6.37
CA VAL A 384 -0.82 32.78 5.05
C VAL A 384 -0.25 31.37 4.84
N CYS A 385 0.41 30.80 5.85
CA CYS A 385 0.85 29.40 5.82
C CYS A 385 -0.31 28.44 5.59
N THR A 386 -1.41 28.63 6.30
CA THR A 386 -2.60 27.80 6.18
C THR A 386 -3.19 27.90 4.77
N ALA A 387 -3.27 29.11 4.21
CA ALA A 387 -3.78 29.34 2.85
C ALA A 387 -2.96 28.60 1.79
N VAL A 388 -1.63 28.61 1.90
CA VAL A 388 -0.74 27.87 0.99
C VAL A 388 -0.94 26.37 1.15
N LEU A 389 -0.94 25.86 2.39
CA LEU A 389 -1.08 24.41 2.62
C LEU A 389 -2.47 23.89 2.29
N SER A 390 -3.54 24.67 2.46
CA SER A 390 -4.90 24.27 2.11
C SER A 390 -5.22 24.38 0.62
N SER A 391 -4.28 24.86 -0.20
CA SER A 391 -4.48 25.04 -1.64
C SER A 391 -4.53 23.71 -2.40
N ALA A 392 -5.13 23.75 -3.59
CA ALA A 392 -5.36 22.58 -4.44
C ALA A 392 -4.10 21.71 -4.72
N PRO A 393 -2.89 22.26 -4.91
CA PRO A 393 -1.65 21.47 -5.07
C PRO A 393 -1.35 20.50 -3.91
N ALA A 394 -1.80 20.81 -2.69
CA ALA A 394 -1.59 19.93 -1.55
C ALA A 394 -2.52 18.71 -1.54
N VAL A 395 -3.62 18.74 -2.29
CA VAL A 395 -4.69 17.73 -2.27
C VAL A 395 -4.74 16.93 -3.57
N ILE A 396 -4.16 17.43 -4.65
CA ILE A 396 -4.19 16.81 -5.98
C ILE A 396 -2.91 15.98 -6.23
N LYS A 397 -3.04 14.89 -6.99
CA LYS A 397 -1.95 13.98 -7.39
C LYS A 397 -1.97 13.71 -8.89
#